data_AF-B6IVI3-F1
#
_entry.id   AF-B6IVI3-F1
#
_cell.length_a   1.000
_cell.length_b   1.000
_cell.length_c   1.000
_cell.angle_alpha   90.00
_cell.angle_beta   90.00
_cell.angle_gamma   90.00
#
_symmetry.space_group_name_H-M   'P 1'
#
loop_
_entity.id
_entity.type
_entity.pdbx_description
1 polymer ?
#
loop_
_entity_poly.entity_id
_entity_poly.type
_entity_poly.pdbx_seq_one_letter_code
_entity_poly.pdbx_strand_id
1 'polypeptide(L)'
;MRRFLTLCLGLAGLALALAGGILAVRDRAAALGDVWYGLDPGSLNLLQAVTQRYLSPDLWDGAAVPLLLAPAWIVLLLPGLALLALGLLAARRP
;
A
#
# COMPACT_ATOMS: atom_id res chain seq x y z
N MET A 1 -1.16 10.09 -22.38
CA MET A 1 -0.24 9.66 -21.30
C MET A 1 -0.90 9.55 -19.91
N ARG A 2 -1.52 10.60 -19.35
CA ARG A 2 -2.09 10.56 -17.97
C ARG A 2 -3.05 9.40 -17.68
N ARG A 3 -3.95 9.06 -18.62
CA ARG A 3 -4.93 7.96 -18.46
C ARG A 3 -4.28 6.57 -18.44
N PHE A 4 -3.22 6.38 -19.22
CA PHE A 4 -2.46 5.12 -19.27
C PHE A 4 -1.71 4.89 -17.94
N LEU A 5 -1.08 5.94 -17.41
CA LEU A 5 -0.37 5.90 -16.14
C LEU A 5 -1.29 5.49 -14.97
N THR A 6 -2.49 6.09 -14.89
CA THR A 6 -3.45 5.77 -13.81
C THR A 6 -3.98 4.34 -13.88
N LEU A 7 -4.18 3.81 -15.09
CA LEU A 7 -4.61 2.42 -15.28
C LEU A 7 -3.49 1.43 -14.94
N CYS A 8 -2.25 1.72 -15.34
CA CYS A 8 -1.09 0.91 -14.95
C CYS A 8 -0.87 0.90 -13.43
N LEU A 9 -1.01 2.05 -12.76
CA LEU A 9 -0.93 2.12 -11.29
C LEU A 9 -2.07 1.36 -10.61
N GLY A 10 -3.31 1.49 -11.10
CA GLY A 10 -4.44 0.75 -10.56
C GLY A 10 -4.30 -0.77 -10.72
N LEU A 11 -3.83 -1.23 -11.89
CA LEU A 11 -3.56 -2.64 -12.17
C LEU A 11 -2.37 -3.16 -11.35
N ALA A 12 -1.30 -2.38 -11.19
CA ALA A 12 -0.17 -2.74 -10.35
C ALA A 12 -0.61 -2.88 -8.88
N GLY A 13 -1.43 -1.95 -8.37
CA GLY A 13 -2.02 -2.04 -7.02
C GLY A 13 -2.92 -3.26 -6.85
N LEU A 14 -3.75 -3.58 -7.85
CA LEU A 14 -4.58 -4.78 -7.85
C LEU A 14 -3.74 -6.06 -7.87
N ALA A 15 -2.69 -6.12 -8.69
CA ALA A 15 -1.78 -7.26 -8.78
C ALA A 15 -1.01 -7.46 -7.47
N LEU A 16 -0.56 -6.38 -6.83
CA LEU A 16 0.10 -6.42 -5.53
C LEU A 16 -0.87 -6.89 -4.43
N ALA A 17 -2.12 -6.43 -4.46
CA ALA A 17 -3.15 -6.85 -3.51
C ALA A 17 -3.55 -8.32 -3.71
N LEU A 18 -3.62 -8.81 -4.94
CA LEU A 18 -3.86 -10.22 -5.23
C LEU A 18 -2.66 -11.09 -4.88
N ALA A 19 -1.43 -10.66 -5.14
CA ALA A 19 -0.22 -11.36 -4.73
C ALA A 19 -0.09 -11.42 -3.20
N GLY A 20 -0.35 -10.30 -2.52
CA GLY A 20 -0.46 -10.23 -1.06
C GLY A 20 -1.60 -11.10 -0.53
N GLY A 21 -2.74 -11.14 -1.21
CA GLY A 21 -3.87 -12.00 -0.90
C GLY A 21 -3.55 -13.50 -1.06
N ILE A 22 -2.85 -13.90 -2.13
CA ILE A 22 -2.41 -15.28 -2.39
C ILE A 22 -1.35 -15.73 -1.38
N LEU A 23 -0.42 -14.85 -1.00
CA LEU A 23 0.53 -15.11 0.09
C LEU A 23 -0.18 -15.14 1.46
N ALA A 24 -1.22 -14.32 1.65
CA ALA A 24 -2.07 -14.28 2.84
C ALA A 24 -3.11 -15.41 2.92
N VAL A 25 -3.34 -16.21 1.85
CA VAL A 25 -4.18 -17.42 1.97
C VAL A 25 -3.55 -18.42 2.97
N ARG A 26 -2.23 -18.35 3.19
CA ARG A 26 -1.54 -19.15 4.21
C ARG A 26 -1.70 -18.59 5.63
N ASP A 27 -1.71 -17.27 5.78
CA ASP A 27 -1.88 -16.54 7.04
C ASP A 27 -2.81 -15.34 6.81
N ARG A 28 -4.12 -15.52 7.04
CA ARG A 28 -5.21 -14.58 6.64
C ARG A 28 -5.13 -13.17 7.26
N ALA A 29 -4.10 -12.87 8.04
CA ALA A 29 -3.98 -11.66 8.86
C ALA A 29 -2.56 -11.04 8.85
N ALA A 30 -1.71 -11.35 7.85
CA ALA A 30 -0.39 -10.73 7.78
C ALA A 30 -0.49 -9.19 7.80
N ALA A 31 0.14 -8.60 8.81
CA ALA A 31 0.20 -7.15 8.96
C ALA A 31 1.03 -6.56 7.80
N LEU A 32 0.68 -5.37 7.34
CA LEU A 32 1.44 -4.66 6.30
C LEU A 32 2.93 -4.53 6.67
N GLY A 33 3.21 -4.27 7.94
CA GLY A 33 4.56 -4.18 8.48
C GLY A 33 5.34 -5.47 8.33
N ASP A 34 4.73 -6.63 8.60
CA ASP A 34 5.39 -7.93 8.46
C ASP A 34 5.69 -8.24 6.99
N VAL A 35 4.76 -7.91 6.09
CA VAL A 35 4.95 -8.07 4.64
C VAL A 35 6.08 -7.16 4.15
N TRP A 36 6.10 -5.89 4.56
CA TRP A 36 7.19 -4.96 4.21
C TRP A 36 8.52 -5.44 4.78
N TYR A 37 8.56 -5.77 6.07
CA TYR A 37 9.77 -6.24 6.73
C TYR A 37 10.32 -7.50 6.06
N GLY A 38 9.47 -8.42 5.62
CA GLY A 38 9.89 -9.59 4.85
C GLY A 38 10.47 -9.27 3.47
N LEU A 39 10.09 -8.15 2.85
CA LEU A 39 10.60 -7.70 1.56
C LEU A 39 11.89 -6.90 1.69
N ASP A 40 11.92 -5.92 2.59
CA ASP A 40 13.09 -5.08 2.85
C ASP A 40 12.97 -4.39 4.23
N PRO A 41 13.61 -4.95 5.27
CA PRO A 41 13.69 -4.33 6.59
C PRO A 41 14.40 -2.97 6.58
N GLY A 42 15.34 -2.77 5.66
CA GLY A 42 16.19 -1.58 5.59
C GLY A 42 15.38 -0.34 5.27
N SER A 43 14.50 -0.40 4.26
CA SER A 43 13.61 0.70 3.92
C SER A 43 12.60 1.02 5.01
N LEU A 44 12.06 0.02 5.73
CA LEU A 44 11.13 0.28 6.83
C LEU A 44 11.81 1.04 7.98
N ASN A 45 13.01 0.61 8.37
CA ASN A 45 13.80 1.29 9.40
C ASN A 45 14.24 2.70 8.97
N LEU A 46 14.63 2.87 7.70
CA LEU A 46 14.97 4.19 7.16
C LEU A 46 13.77 5.12 7.19
N LEU A 47 12.60 4.63 6.76
CA LEU A 47 11.36 5.42 6.79
C LEU A 47 11.01 5.82 8.23
N GLN A 48 11.10 4.88 9.18
CA GLN A 48 10.91 5.19 10.59
C GLN A 48 11.84 6.30 11.06
N ALA A 49 13.15 6.11 10.86
CA ALA A 49 14.16 7.06 11.30
C ALA A 49 13.93 8.44 10.68
N VAL A 50 13.60 8.51 9.39
CA VAL A 50 13.33 9.77 8.69
C VAL A 50 12.07 10.44 9.23
N THR A 51 10.98 9.68 9.42
CA THR A 51 9.72 10.22 9.95
C THR A 51 9.90 10.77 11.36
N GLN A 52 10.50 9.98 12.27
CA GLN A 52 10.69 10.39 13.66
C GLN A 52 11.71 11.53 13.80
N ARG A 53 12.74 11.58 12.94
CA ARG A 53 13.81 12.60 13.02
C ARG A 53 13.47 13.92 12.33
N TYR A 54 12.75 13.88 11.20
CA TYR A 54 12.58 15.06 10.35
C TYR A 54 11.13 15.54 10.20
N LEU A 55 10.13 14.71 10.53
CA LEU A 55 8.71 15.11 10.45
C LEU A 55 8.12 15.31 11.85
N SER A 56 7.85 14.21 12.54
CA SER A 56 7.36 14.20 13.92
C SER A 56 7.32 12.75 14.41
N PRO A 57 7.75 12.46 15.65
CA PRO A 57 7.55 11.16 16.29
C PRO A 57 6.08 10.72 16.30
N ASP A 58 5.16 11.65 16.59
CA ASP A 58 3.72 11.38 16.68
C ASP A 58 3.12 10.90 15.35
N LEU A 59 3.71 11.31 14.22
CA LEU A 59 3.26 10.84 12.90
C LEU A 59 3.57 9.35 12.71
N TRP A 60 4.70 8.89 13.24
CA TRP A 60 5.07 7.48 13.19
C TRP A 60 4.13 6.65 14.07
N ASP A 61 4.08 6.98 15.35
CA ASP A 61 3.35 6.17 16.34
C ASP A 61 1.83 6.30 16.18
N GLY A 62 1.33 7.48 15.81
CA GLY A 62 -0.10 7.77 15.70
C GLY A 62 -0.73 7.43 14.34
N ALA A 63 0.07 7.33 13.26
CA ALA A 63 -0.47 7.06 11.92
C ALA A 63 0.25 5.91 11.20
N ALA A 64 1.58 5.93 11.13
CA ALA A 64 2.32 4.90 10.41
C ALA A 64 2.18 3.52 11.07
N VAL A 65 2.38 3.42 12.38
CA VAL A 65 2.26 2.15 13.12
C VAL A 65 0.86 1.52 12.99
N PRO A 66 -0.26 2.25 13.22
CA PRO A 66 -1.60 1.71 12.97
C PRO A 66 -1.80 1.21 11.54
N LEU A 67 -1.23 1.89 10.55
CA LEU A 67 -1.29 1.47 9.14
C LEU A 67 -0.46 0.20 8.89
N LEU A 68 0.72 0.09 9.50
CA LEU A 68 1.59 -1.09 9.39
C LEU A 68 0.97 -2.31 10.09
N LEU A 69 0.19 -2.11 11.15
CA LEU A 69 -0.54 -3.19 11.83
C LEU A 69 -1.82 -3.61 11.09
N ALA A 70 -2.32 -2.80 10.17
CA ALA A 70 -3.49 -3.15 9.39
C ALA A 70 -3.20 -4.32 8.43
N PRO A 71 -4.20 -5.17 8.11
CA PRO A 71 -4.01 -6.25 7.15
C PRO A 71 -3.53 -5.71 5.80
N ALA A 72 -2.42 -6.25 5.28
CA ALA A 72 -1.77 -5.73 4.08
C ALA A 72 -2.71 -5.66 2.86
N TRP A 73 -3.60 -6.65 2.72
CA TRP A 73 -4.57 -6.71 1.64
C TRP A 73 -5.56 -5.54 1.68
N ILE A 74 -6.01 -5.08 2.87
CA ILE A 74 -6.93 -3.94 2.99
C ILE A 74 -6.23 -2.67 2.53
N VAL A 75 -5.00 -2.46 3.01
CA VAL A 75 -4.22 -1.25 2.72
C VAL A 75 -3.86 -1.14 1.23
N LEU A 76 -3.67 -2.26 0.53
CA LEU A 76 -3.32 -2.26 -0.90
C LEU A 76 -4.55 -2.30 -1.82
N LEU A 77 -5.60 -3.05 -1.46
CA LEU A 77 -6.77 -3.26 -2.30
C LEU A 77 -7.64 -1.99 -2.42
N LEU A 78 -7.88 -1.29 -1.30
CA LEU A 78 -8.75 -0.09 -1.29
C LEU A 78 -8.19 1.04 -2.20
N PRO A 79 -6.92 1.45 -2.08
CA PRO A 79 -6.34 2.46 -2.97
C PRO A 79 -6.22 1.96 -4.41
N GLY A 80 -5.87 0.69 -4.62
CA GLY A 80 -5.79 0.08 -5.95
C GLY A 80 -7.13 0.13 -6.69
N LEU A 81 -8.22 -0.24 -6.02
CA LEU A 81 -9.58 -0.16 -6.57
C LEU A 81 -10.02 1.28 -6.81
N ALA A 82 -9.70 2.21 -5.90
CA ALA A 82 -10.01 3.63 -6.09
C ALA A 82 -9.30 4.20 -7.33
N LEU A 83 -8.01 3.92 -7.50
CA LEU A 83 -7.24 4.35 -8.68
C LEU A 83 -7.76 3.71 -9.97
N LEU A 84 -8.11 2.42 -9.93
CA LEU A 84 -8.71 1.72 -11.06
C LEU A 84 -10.06 2.36 -11.45
N ALA A 85 -10.94 2.59 -10.48
CA ALA A 85 -12.23 3.24 -10.71
C ALA A 85 -12.06 4.65 -11.29
N LEU A 86 -11.16 5.46 -10.74
CA LEU A 86 -10.84 6.78 -11.29
C LEU A 86 -10.29 6.71 -12.72
N GLY A 87 -9.40 5.76 -13.00
CA GLY A 87 -8.86 5.53 -14.35
C GLY A 87 -9.96 5.15 -15.34
N LEU A 88 -10.87 4.26 -14.95
CA LEU A 88 -12.01 3.83 -15.77
C LEU A 88 -13.03 4.96 -15.99
N LEU A 89 -13.36 5.72 -14.95
CA LEU A 89 -14.26 6.88 -15.05
C LEU A 89 -13.65 8.00 -15.91
N ALA A 90 -12.35 8.26 -15.78
CA ALA A 90 -11.64 9.24 -16.59
C ALA A 90 -11.51 8.81 -18.07
N ALA A 91 -11.55 7.50 -18.35
CA ALA A 91 -11.58 6.95 -19.70
C ALA A 91 -12.98 7.03 -20.35
N ARG A 92 -14.05 7.15 -19.56
CA ARG A 92 -15.44 7.29 -20.03
C ARG A 92 -15.87 8.72 -20.38
N ARG A 93 -15.06 9.74 -20.04
CA ARG A 93 -15.34 11.13 -20.43
C ARG A 93 -14.77 11.41 -21.84
N PRO A 94 -15.63 11.69 -22.85
CA PRO A 94 -15.22 11.97 -24.22
C PRO A 94 -14.30 13.19 -24.29
#